data_AF-I1HCV7-F1
#
_entry.id   AF-I1HCV7-F1
#
_cell.length_a   1.000
_cell.length_b   1.000
_cell.length_c   1.000
_cell.angle_alpha   90.00
_cell.angle_beta   90.00
_cell.angle_gamma   90.00
#
_symmetry.space_group_name_H-M   'P 1'
#
loop_
_entity.id
_entity.type
_entity.pdbx_description
1 polymer ?
#
loop_
_entity_poly.entity_id
_entity_poly.type
_entity_poly.pdbx_seq_one_letter_code
_entity_poly.pdbx_strand_id
1 'polypeptide(L)'
;MSYIILFLHSTPQVKPEEVTAVMNDFNEPGSLAPTGLYLAGTKYMVIQGEPGAVIRGKKGPGGVTIKKTTLAIIIGIYEEPMTPGQCNMVVERLGDYLLEQGF
;
A
#
# COMPACT_ATOMS: atom_id res chain seq x y z
N MET A 1 -1.84 -15.61 -9.81
CA MET A 1 -0.67 -14.72 -9.91
C MET A 1 -0.22 -14.49 -8.48
N SER A 2 0.97 -14.97 -8.09
CA SER A 2 1.49 -14.80 -6.73
C SER A 2 2.22 -13.46 -6.66
N TYR A 3 1.78 -12.54 -5.81
CA TYR A 3 2.45 -11.25 -5.62
C TYR A 3 3.48 -11.36 -4.49
N ILE A 4 4.70 -10.87 -4.73
CA ILE A 4 5.71 -10.72 -3.67
C ILE A 4 5.37 -9.45 -2.88
N ILE A 5 5.27 -9.57 -1.54
CA ILE A 5 5.00 -8.43 -0.66
C ILE A 5 6.30 -8.01 0.01
N LEU A 6 6.72 -6.77 -0.22
CA LEU A 6 7.92 -6.18 0.38
C LEU A 6 7.51 -5.17 1.45
N PHE A 7 7.93 -5.41 2.69
CA PHE A 7 7.74 -4.50 3.82
C PHE A 7 9.03 -3.72 4.09
N LEU A 8 8.90 -2.40 4.24
CA LEU A 8 10.04 -1.51 4.52
C LEU A 8 10.32 -1.33 6.03
N HIS A 9 9.41 -1.75 6.92
CA HIS A 9 9.64 -1.75 8.37
C HIS A 9 8.75 -2.77 9.10
N SER A 10 9.38 -3.77 9.74
CA SER A 10 8.76 -4.95 10.39
C SER A 10 7.85 -5.78 9.46
N THR A 11 7.71 -7.08 9.70
CA THR A 11 6.83 -7.94 8.88
C THR A 11 5.50 -8.17 9.60
N PRO A 12 4.48 -7.33 9.39
CA PRO A 12 3.16 -7.56 9.94
C PRO A 12 2.53 -8.79 9.24
N GLN A 13 1.83 -9.64 10.00
CA GLN A 13 1.12 -10.79 9.43
C GLN A 13 -0.13 -10.30 8.69
N VAL A 14 0.02 -10.05 7.39
CA VAL A 14 -1.09 -9.67 6.51
C VAL A 14 -1.86 -10.93 6.11
N LYS A 15 -3.18 -10.89 6.25
CA LYS A 15 -4.04 -12.02 5.89
C LYS A 15 -4.28 -12.05 4.37
N PRO A 16 -4.51 -13.24 3.77
CA PRO A 16 -4.78 -13.35 2.32
C PRO A 16 -5.95 -12.49 1.85
N GLU A 17 -6.97 -12.30 2.68
CA GLU A 17 -8.15 -11.50 2.35
C GLU A 17 -7.80 -10.01 2.26
N GLU A 18 -6.87 -9.53 3.09
CA GLU A 18 -6.39 -8.14 3.07
C GLU A 18 -5.61 -7.86 1.77
N VAL A 19 -4.77 -8.81 1.34
CA VAL A 19 -4.06 -8.72 0.05
C VAL A 19 -5.05 -8.72 -1.11
N THR A 20 -6.06 -9.59 -1.05
CA THR A 20 -7.10 -9.68 -2.09
C THR A 20 -7.88 -8.36 -2.20
N ALA A 21 -8.22 -7.74 -1.07
CA ALA A 21 -8.92 -6.45 -1.06
C ALA A 21 -8.07 -5.32 -1.66
N VAL A 22 -6.77 -5.27 -1.35
CA VAL A 22 -5.82 -4.35 -1.98
C VAL A 22 -5.74 -4.56 -3.49
N MET A 23 -5.65 -5.82 -3.94
CA MET A 23 -5.62 -6.14 -5.36
C MET A 23 -6.89 -5.76 -6.10
N ASN A 24 -8.05 -5.94 -5.45
CA ASN A 24 -9.33 -5.53 -6.00
C ASN A 24 -9.40 -4.01 -6.16
N ASP A 25 -8.90 -3.22 -5.19
CA ASP A 25 -8.89 -1.76 -5.32
C ASP A 25 -7.96 -1.25 -6.43
N PHE A 26 -6.88 -1.97 -6.73
CA PHE A 26 -6.07 -1.65 -7.93
C PHE A 26 -6.80 -1.95 -9.24
N ASN A 27 -7.71 -2.93 -9.27
CA ASN A 27 -8.49 -3.28 -10.46
C ASN A 27 -9.77 -2.45 -10.58
N GLU A 28 -10.36 -2.08 -9.45
CA GLU A 28 -11.58 -1.30 -9.27
C GLU A 28 -11.31 -0.16 -8.27
N PRO A 29 -10.70 0.95 -8.74
CA PRO A 29 -10.32 2.06 -7.88
C PRO A 29 -11.47 2.60 -7.04
N GLY A 30 -11.28 2.63 -5.71
CA GLY A 30 -12.26 3.15 -4.76
C GLY A 30 -13.12 2.10 -4.08
N SER A 31 -12.96 0.81 -4.42
CA SER A 31 -13.66 -0.29 -3.74
C SER A 31 -13.36 -0.38 -2.24
N LEU A 32 -12.18 0.08 -1.79
CA LEU A 32 -11.81 0.15 -0.36
C LEU A 32 -12.30 1.42 0.35
N ALA A 33 -12.73 2.47 -0.36
CA ALA A 33 -13.12 3.73 0.27
C ALA A 33 -14.31 3.58 1.26
N PRO A 34 -15.37 2.78 0.96
CA PRO A 34 -16.49 2.59 1.89
C PRO A 34 -16.16 1.71 3.10
N THR A 35 -15.30 0.72 2.94
CA THR A 35 -15.03 -0.33 3.95
C THR A 35 -13.79 -0.04 4.79
N GLY A 36 -12.83 0.69 4.23
CA GLY A 36 -11.51 0.97 4.77
C GLY A 36 -10.47 -0.07 4.35
N LEU A 37 -9.21 0.36 4.31
CA LEU A 37 -8.06 -0.52 4.04
C LEU A 37 -7.67 -1.24 5.33
N TYR A 38 -7.60 -2.57 5.30
CA TYR A 38 -7.09 -3.37 6.42
C TYR A 38 -5.72 -3.94 6.09
N LEU A 39 -4.77 -3.79 7.01
CA LEU A 39 -3.49 -4.45 6.96
C LEU A 39 -3.11 -4.95 8.35
N ALA A 40 -2.90 -6.26 8.47
CA ALA A 40 -2.60 -6.94 9.73
C ALA A 40 -3.57 -6.57 10.85
N GLY A 41 -4.87 -6.61 10.55
CA GLY A 41 -5.95 -6.27 11.48
C GLY A 41 -6.08 -4.79 11.82
N THR A 42 -5.22 -3.93 11.29
CA THR A 42 -5.33 -2.48 11.47
C THR A 42 -6.12 -1.85 10.34
N LYS A 43 -7.18 -1.10 10.70
CA LYS A 43 -7.98 -0.30 9.75
C LYS A 43 -7.33 1.06 9.49
N TYR A 44 -7.22 1.42 8.22
CA TYR A 44 -6.81 2.71 7.70
C TYR A 44 -7.96 3.33 6.90
N MET A 45 -8.15 4.64 7.05
CA MET A 45 -9.04 5.41 6.19
C MET A 45 -8.36 5.61 4.83
N VAL A 46 -9.00 5.21 3.74
CA VAL A 46 -8.47 5.43 2.40
C VAL A 46 -8.49 6.93 2.10
N ILE A 47 -7.36 7.44 1.60
CA ILE A 47 -7.20 8.82 1.16
C ILE A 47 -6.77 8.84 -0.32
N GLN A 48 -6.67 10.03 -0.91
CA GLN A 48 -6.35 10.18 -2.32
C GLN A 48 -5.02 9.49 -2.68
N GLY A 49 -5.15 8.44 -3.51
CA GLY A 49 -4.06 7.69 -4.14
C GLY A 49 -3.90 8.04 -5.62
N GLU A 50 -3.33 7.11 -6.38
CA GLU A 50 -3.30 7.11 -7.84
C GLU A 50 -4.09 5.89 -8.35
N PRO A 51 -5.18 6.07 -9.12
CA PRO A 51 -6.01 4.97 -9.58
C PRO A 51 -5.19 3.88 -10.28
N GLY A 52 -5.29 2.65 -9.79
CA GLY A 52 -4.60 1.49 -10.34
C GLY A 52 -3.09 1.39 -10.05
N ALA A 53 -2.49 2.40 -9.41
CA ALA A 53 -1.03 2.45 -9.17
C ALA A 53 -0.67 2.59 -7.69
N VAL A 54 -1.35 3.49 -6.96
CA VAL A 54 -1.00 3.81 -5.56
C VAL A 54 -2.26 3.87 -4.69
N ILE A 55 -2.26 3.13 -3.59
CA ILE A 55 -3.29 3.24 -2.54
C ILE A 55 -2.65 3.89 -1.32
N ARG A 56 -3.35 4.86 -0.73
CA ARG A 56 -2.90 5.56 0.47
C ARG A 56 -3.94 5.43 1.57
N GLY A 57 -3.47 5.14 2.79
CA GLY A 57 -4.29 5.00 3.98
C GLY A 57 -3.78 5.86 5.12
N LYS A 58 -4.68 6.37 5.96
CA LYS A 58 -4.36 7.17 7.16
C LYS A 58 -4.96 6.54 8.42
N LYS A 59 -4.20 6.53 9.51
CA LYS A 59 -4.64 6.13 10.85
C LYS A 59 -4.04 7.08 11.89
N GLY A 60 -4.83 8.04 12.36
CA GLY A 60 -4.34 9.06 13.28
C GLY A 60 -3.14 9.81 12.68
N PRO A 61 -2.00 9.88 13.38
CA PRO A 61 -0.79 10.53 12.86
C PRO A 61 0.01 9.65 11.88
N GLY A 62 -0.20 8.33 11.89
CA GLY A 62 0.45 7.38 10.99
C GLY A 62 -0.40 7.04 9.76
N GLY A 63 0.10 6.12 8.96
CA GLY A 63 -0.59 5.66 7.77
C GLY A 63 0.19 4.63 6.97
N VAL A 64 -0.26 4.42 5.74
CA VAL A 64 0.32 3.45 4.83
C VAL A 64 0.28 3.96 3.38
N THR A 65 1.32 3.65 2.64
CA THR A 65 1.40 3.81 1.18
C THR A 65 1.64 2.44 0.56
N ILE A 66 0.83 2.09 -0.43
CA ILE A 66 0.93 0.84 -1.17
C ILE A 66 1.13 1.18 -2.65
N LYS A 67 2.23 0.70 -3.23
CA LYS A 67 2.54 0.87 -4.67
C LYS A 67 2.49 -0.50 -5.36
N LYS A 68 1.71 -0.58 -6.44
CA LYS A 68 1.64 -1.76 -7.31
C LYS A 68 2.82 -1.75 -8.30
N THR A 69 3.41 -2.91 -8.51
CA THR A 69 4.37 -3.20 -9.59
C THR A 69 3.83 -4.35 -10.47
N THR A 70 4.60 -4.87 -11.42
CA THR A 70 4.14 -5.95 -12.30
C THR A 70 3.91 -7.27 -11.54
N LEU A 71 4.80 -7.60 -10.61
CA LEU A 71 4.93 -8.88 -9.91
C LEU A 71 4.92 -8.73 -8.38
N ALA A 72 5.06 -7.50 -7.87
CA ALA A 72 5.12 -7.24 -6.44
C ALA A 72 4.19 -6.09 -5.99
N ILE A 73 3.98 -6.02 -4.68
CA ILE A 73 3.32 -4.91 -4.01
C ILE A 73 4.29 -4.39 -2.94
N ILE A 74 4.57 -3.10 -2.97
CA ILE A 74 5.40 -2.43 -1.98
C ILE A 74 4.51 -1.78 -0.95
N ILE A 75 4.71 -2.11 0.32
CA ILE A 75 3.93 -1.58 1.44
C ILE A 75 4.87 -0.82 2.37
N GLY A 76 4.66 0.49 2.49
CA GLY A 76 5.31 1.32 3.51
C GLY A 76 4.31 1.77 4.56
N ILE A 77 4.51 1.35 5.80
CA ILE A 77 3.75 1.82 6.96
C ILE A 77 4.60 2.86 7.66
N TYR A 78 4.00 3.98 8.05
CA TYR A 78 4.69 5.06 8.75
C TYR A 78 3.92 5.50 9.99
N GLU A 79 4.68 5.96 10.98
CA GLU A 79 4.22 6.56 12.22
C GLU A 79 5.06 7.82 12.50
N GLU A 80 4.66 8.63 13.47
CA GLU A 80 5.47 9.79 13.89
C GLU A 80 6.89 9.37 14.31
N PRO A 81 7.92 10.17 13.97
CA PRO A 81 7.86 11.52 13.40
C PRO A 81 7.83 11.56 11.85
N MET A 82 7.67 10.42 11.18
CA MET A 82 7.68 10.37 9.72
C MET A 82 6.39 10.97 9.15
N THR A 83 6.55 11.87 8.17
CA THR A 83 5.42 12.49 7.46
C THR A 83 4.90 11.59 6.34
N PRO A 84 3.62 11.70 5.95
CA PRO A 84 3.06 10.97 4.82
C PRO A 84 3.85 11.16 3.51
N GLY A 85 4.35 12.38 3.26
CA GLY A 85 5.12 12.69 2.06
C GLY A 85 6.46 11.95 1.99
N GLN A 86 7.12 11.75 3.13
CA GLN A 86 8.36 10.97 3.20
C GLN A 86 8.11 9.49 2.87
N CYS A 87 7.04 8.90 3.42
CA CYS A 87 6.68 7.52 3.12
C CYS A 87 6.31 7.34 1.64
N ASN A 88 5.46 8.23 1.09
CA ASN A 88 5.09 8.23 -0.33
C ASN A 88 6.32 8.24 -1.22
N MET A 89 7.24 9.17 -0.99
CA MET A 89 8.45 9.30 -1.78
C MET A 89 9.28 8.00 -1.82
N VAL A 90 9.47 7.33 -0.68
CA VAL A 90 10.28 6.11 -0.61
C VAL A 90 9.58 4.94 -1.30
N VAL A 91 8.30 4.71 -0.98
CA VAL A 91 7.52 3.58 -1.51
C VAL A 91 7.33 3.71 -3.03
N GLU A 92 6.97 4.89 -3.49
CA GLU A 92 6.66 5.13 -4.91
C GLU A 92 7.94 5.06 -5.75
N ARG A 93 9.05 5.68 -5.32
CA ARG A 93 10.34 5.59 -6.04
C ARG A 93 10.86 4.17 -6.13
N LEU A 94 10.72 3.37 -5.07
CA LEU A 94 11.13 1.97 -5.11
C LEU A 94 10.24 1.17 -6.07
N GLY A 95 8.93 1.38 -6.05
CA GLY A 95 8.03 0.69 -6.98
C GLY A 95 8.23 1.12 -8.43
N ASP A 96 8.50 2.40 -8.70
CA ASP A 96 8.83 2.88 -10.04
C ASP A 96 10.14 2.27 -10.54
N TYR A 97 11.17 2.20 -9.70
CA TYR A 97 12.41 1.51 -10.03
C TYR A 97 12.18 0.03 -10.37
N LEU A 98 11.36 -0.68 -9.59
CA LEU A 98 11.03 -2.08 -9.87
C LEU A 98 10.28 -2.23 -11.20
N LEU A 99 9.31 -1.36 -11.48
CA LEU A 99 8.59 -1.31 -12.76
C LEU A 99 9.53 -1.09 -13.95
N GLU A 100 10.47 -0.15 -13.83
CA GLU A 100 11.48 0.12 -14.86
C GLU A 100 12.38 -1.09 -15.13
N GLN A 101 12.64 -1.91 -14.12
CA GLN A 101 13.40 -3.16 -14.24
C GLN A 101 12.54 -4.35 -14.70
N GLY A 102 11.23 -4.16 -14.93
CA GLY A 102 10.31 -5.21 -15.39
C GLY A 102 9.74 -6.10 -14.28
N PHE A 103 9.84 -5.65 -13.02
CA PHE A 103 9.24 -6.31 -11.86
C PHE A 103 7.86 -5.77 -11.52
#